data_AF-A0A970N349-F1
#
_entry.id   AF-A0A970N349-F1
#
_cell.length_a   1.000
_cell.length_b   1.000
_cell.length_c   1.000
_cell.angle_alpha   90.00
_cell.angle_beta   90.00
_cell.angle_gamma   90.00
#
_symmetry.space_group_name_H-M   'P 1'
#
loop_
_entity.id
_entity.type
_entity.pdbx_description
1 polymer ?
#
loop_
_entity_poly.entity_id
_entity_poly.type
_entity_poly.pdbx_seq_one_letter_code
_entity_poly.pdbx_strand_id
1 'polypeptide(L)'
;MKKRNFVFKSFFVFSIVFTFLIAGINNSNTNHHLIRGENETYSISLTSQTNKLVTNLEFKSGDGEFKTELNNSIEVSYVDVSDGDNVWQVIKVGGSFENIESISGMTSISITKANADAHIGVYWSAFQTFNEECYVEFDTSSNLEVSTSFNHLQPNYLKVVALGNNDAFISSISIEFSCVNIYQLEAGETYEMGMYPQSQITDDGLIQILNDEGGDLPTSLDSKSWTSYDYYISNSNITDFMWYQDVLEDGELYRGVYFTSYRPNRTDLSSSESNSFQDNNGYFINTTYWFKYEPLIWDVLSVDESEGPLLLSNKILDSQDYHYSNSSRTIGDQTIYPNNYKESDIRTWLNDSFYTNVFSLVEKLLISTTIIDNSVASTGYSSNKYACENTNDKLFLLSHHEATNTTYGFNSNPSRTRQATDYAKAMGIEVPTSNSNSRFWLRSPYDYNQGYSRCVETGGGFGSQYVYRTHLGILPALRLS
;
A
#
# COMPACT_ATOMS: atom_id res chain seq x y z
N MET A 1 28.76 -9.76 57.83
CA MET A 1 29.31 -8.64 58.63
C MET A 1 30.26 -7.81 57.77
N LYS A 2 29.75 -6.79 57.08
CA LYS A 2 30.45 -5.56 56.67
C LYS A 2 29.36 -4.60 56.17
N LYS A 3 29.02 -3.65 57.03
CA LYS A 3 28.19 -2.48 56.71
C LYS A 3 29.03 -1.50 55.89
N ARG A 4 28.44 -0.85 54.89
CA ARG A 4 28.58 0.60 54.70
C ARG A 4 27.38 1.16 53.93
N ASN A 5 26.97 2.32 54.41
CA ASN A 5 25.71 3.01 54.20
C ASN A 5 25.79 4.04 53.08
N PHE A 6 24.61 4.30 52.50
CA PHE A 6 24.06 5.57 51.97
C PHE A 6 24.79 6.27 50.79
N VAL A 7 24.02 6.64 49.76
CA VAL A 7 23.45 8.01 49.61
C VAL A 7 22.55 8.05 48.36
N PHE A 8 21.34 8.60 48.53
CA PHE A 8 20.41 9.03 47.48
C PHE A 8 21.09 10.02 46.51
N LYS A 9 20.95 9.80 45.20
CA LYS A 9 20.98 10.89 44.22
C LYS A 9 19.78 10.76 43.29
N SER A 10 18.82 11.63 43.54
CA SER A 10 17.82 12.07 42.57
C SER A 10 18.54 12.53 41.30
N PHE A 11 18.17 12.00 40.14
CA PHE A 11 18.49 12.61 38.86
C PHE A 11 17.21 12.75 38.05
N PHE A 12 16.95 14.01 37.70
CA PHE A 12 15.97 14.46 36.72
C PHE A 12 16.06 13.62 35.45
N VAL A 13 14.94 13.04 35.01
CA VAL A 13 14.78 12.67 33.60
C VAL A 13 14.07 13.85 32.94
N PHE A 14 14.83 14.57 32.13
CA PHE A 14 14.35 15.60 31.22
C PHE A 14 13.33 14.98 30.25
N SER A 15 12.17 15.61 30.09
CA SER A 15 11.36 15.43 28.88
C SER A 15 12.20 15.89 27.70
N ILE A 16 12.62 14.95 26.86
CA ILE A 16 13.22 15.26 25.56
C ILE A 16 12.07 15.63 24.62
N VAL A 17 11.91 16.94 24.43
CA VAL A 17 11.18 17.49 23.30
C VAL A 17 12.05 17.23 22.06
N PHE A 18 11.55 16.45 21.11
CA PHE A 18 12.18 16.29 19.80
C PHE A 18 12.04 17.61 19.03
N THR A 19 13.09 18.44 19.08
CA THR A 19 13.27 19.55 18.14
C THR A 19 13.93 18.99 16.90
N PHE A 20 13.20 18.88 15.79
CA PHE A 20 13.80 18.62 14.48
C PHE A 20 14.70 19.80 14.11
N LEU A 21 16.01 19.55 14.06
CA LEU A 21 17.00 20.50 13.54
C LEU A 21 17.26 20.12 12.08
N ILE A 22 16.68 20.87 11.14
CA ILE A 22 17.00 20.76 9.72
C ILE A 22 18.39 21.37 9.51
N ALA A 23 19.38 20.52 9.26
CA ALA A 23 20.68 20.95 8.74
C ALA A 23 20.59 21.03 7.21
N GLY A 24 20.53 22.26 6.70
CA GLY A 24 20.54 22.53 5.27
C GLY A 24 21.89 22.21 4.61
N ILE A 25 21.82 21.62 3.42
CA ILE A 25 22.89 21.67 2.41
C ILE A 25 22.33 22.40 1.20
N ASN A 26 22.88 23.60 0.97
CA ASN A 26 22.62 24.46 -0.18
C ASN A 26 23.17 23.84 -1.46
N ASN A 27 22.41 23.95 -2.55
CA ASN A 27 22.99 24.34 -3.83
C ASN A 27 22.03 25.18 -4.70
N SER A 28 22.29 26.50 -4.67
CA SER A 28 22.06 27.55 -5.67
C SER A 28 20.66 27.86 -6.26
N ASN A 29 20.20 29.06 -5.85
CA ASN A 29 19.57 30.14 -6.64
C ASN A 29 18.06 30.07 -6.96
N THR A 30 17.23 30.63 -6.08
CA THR A 30 16.56 31.94 -6.29
C THR A 30 16.07 32.50 -4.94
N ASN A 31 16.19 33.82 -4.76
CA ASN A 31 15.83 34.53 -3.54
C ASN A 31 14.30 34.62 -3.38
N HIS A 32 13.76 34.12 -2.27
CA HIS A 32 12.61 34.75 -1.62
C HIS A 32 12.77 34.69 -0.09
N HIS A 33 12.73 35.86 0.53
CA HIS A 33 12.65 36.03 1.97
C HIS A 33 11.34 35.42 2.50
N LEU A 34 11.42 34.34 3.28
CA LEU A 34 10.38 33.97 4.24
C LEU A 34 11.04 33.44 5.51
N ILE A 35 11.24 34.35 6.48
CA ILE A 35 11.29 33.95 7.89
C ILE A 35 9.86 34.15 8.40
N ARG A 36 9.06 33.08 8.34
CA ARG A 36 7.90 32.91 9.22
C ARG A 36 7.86 31.44 9.61
N GLY A 37 8.36 31.15 10.81
CA GLY A 37 8.26 29.83 11.41
C GLY A 37 6.90 29.71 12.08
N GLU A 38 5.92 29.18 11.37
CA GLU A 38 4.67 28.55 11.80
C GLU A 38 4.02 28.04 10.51
N ASN A 39 3.47 26.81 10.49
CA ASN A 39 2.67 26.35 9.35
C ASN A 39 1.45 27.28 9.24
N GLU A 40 1.47 28.24 8.32
CA GLU A 40 0.30 29.06 8.04
C GLU A 40 -0.80 28.16 7.48
N THR A 41 -1.90 28.03 8.20
CA THR A 41 -3.14 27.47 7.66
C THR A 41 -3.81 28.51 6.77
N TYR A 42 -4.13 28.11 5.54
CA TYR A 42 -4.83 28.88 4.53
C TYR A 42 -6.25 28.36 4.37
N SER A 43 -7.15 29.22 3.91
CA SER A 43 -8.58 28.95 3.79
C SER A 43 -9.13 29.30 2.40
N ILE A 44 -10.09 28.50 1.92
CA ILE A 44 -10.99 28.86 0.82
C ILE A 44 -12.38 28.99 1.40
N SER A 45 -12.96 30.19 1.27
CA SER A 45 -14.31 30.49 1.77
C SER A 45 -15.32 30.55 0.63
N LEU A 46 -16.30 29.65 0.68
CA LEU A 46 -17.42 29.55 -0.26
C LEU A 46 -18.67 30.08 0.45
N THR A 47 -19.24 31.20 -0.03
CA THR A 47 -20.41 31.85 0.62
C THR A 47 -21.37 32.41 -0.42
N SER A 48 -22.49 33.00 0.01
CA SER A 48 -23.40 33.70 -0.91
C SER A 48 -22.75 34.87 -1.66
N GLN A 49 -21.58 35.36 -1.22
CA GLN A 49 -20.87 36.49 -1.81
C GLN A 49 -19.51 36.11 -2.44
N THR A 50 -18.96 34.94 -2.12
CA THR A 50 -17.61 34.55 -2.54
C THR A 50 -17.62 33.19 -3.21
N ASN A 51 -16.80 33.05 -4.27
CA ASN A 51 -16.57 31.78 -4.95
C ASN A 51 -17.85 31.09 -5.46
N LYS A 52 -18.83 31.86 -5.93
CA LYS A 52 -20.02 31.33 -6.60
C LYS A 52 -19.61 30.66 -7.92
N LEU A 53 -20.03 29.42 -8.14
CA LEU A 53 -19.85 28.71 -9.41
C LEU A 53 -20.84 29.19 -10.47
N VAL A 54 -22.08 29.41 -10.04
CA VAL A 54 -23.18 29.91 -10.88
C VAL A 54 -23.97 31.00 -10.14
N THR A 55 -24.62 31.86 -10.93
CA THR A 55 -25.42 33.01 -10.46
C THR A 55 -26.84 33.02 -11.04
N ASN A 56 -27.29 31.87 -11.56
CA ASN A 56 -28.62 31.68 -12.12
C ASN A 56 -29.32 30.51 -11.43
N LEU A 57 -30.66 30.56 -11.36
CA LEU A 57 -31.49 29.56 -10.68
C LEU A 57 -31.64 28.24 -11.49
N GLU A 58 -31.10 28.17 -12.71
CA GLU A 58 -31.10 26.93 -13.49
C GLU A 58 -29.89 26.08 -13.11
N PHE A 59 -30.08 24.77 -13.01
CA PHE A 59 -28.95 23.86 -12.82
C PHE A 59 -28.04 23.83 -14.04
N LYS A 60 -26.74 24.01 -13.80
CA LYS A 60 -25.68 23.96 -14.82
C LYS A 60 -24.58 23.01 -14.40
N SER A 61 -23.83 22.56 -15.40
CA SER A 61 -22.61 21.78 -15.25
C SER A 61 -21.52 22.40 -16.10
N GLY A 62 -20.28 22.27 -15.68
CA GLY A 62 -19.11 22.82 -16.36
C GLY A 62 -17.98 23.06 -15.40
N ASP A 63 -17.06 23.93 -15.79
CA ASP A 63 -15.89 24.27 -15.00
C ASP A 63 -16.03 25.68 -14.40
N GLY A 64 -15.38 25.90 -13.27
CA GLY A 64 -15.35 27.14 -12.53
C GLY A 64 -14.02 27.33 -11.81
N GLU A 65 -13.96 28.38 -11.00
CA GLU A 65 -12.76 28.69 -10.22
C GLU A 65 -13.13 29.04 -8.78
N PHE A 66 -12.37 28.51 -7.84
CA PHE A 66 -12.28 29.06 -6.49
C PHE A 66 -11.10 30.00 -6.38
N LYS A 67 -11.26 31.03 -5.55
CA LYS A 67 -10.24 32.00 -5.18
C LYS A 67 -9.92 31.81 -3.71
N THR A 68 -8.64 31.65 -3.44
CA THR A 68 -8.08 31.73 -2.08
C THR A 68 -8.16 33.17 -1.55
N GLU A 69 -7.90 33.38 -0.27
CA GLU A 69 -7.80 34.72 0.33
C GLU A 69 -6.70 35.59 -0.30
N LEU A 70 -5.67 34.94 -0.86
CA LEU A 70 -4.59 35.59 -1.60
C LEU A 70 -4.90 35.77 -3.09
N ASN A 71 -6.14 35.49 -3.51
CA ASN A 71 -6.64 35.63 -4.87
C ASN A 71 -5.99 34.70 -5.91
N ASN A 72 -5.36 33.60 -5.47
CA ASN A 72 -4.95 32.51 -6.37
C ASN A 72 -6.18 31.73 -6.86
N SER A 73 -6.22 31.42 -8.15
CA SER A 73 -7.22 30.52 -8.75
C SER A 73 -6.95 29.06 -8.39
N ILE A 74 -8.03 28.31 -8.22
CA ILE A 74 -8.05 26.85 -8.19
C ILE A 74 -9.18 26.43 -9.12
N GLU A 75 -8.85 25.71 -10.19
CA GLU A 75 -9.84 25.18 -11.12
C GLU A 75 -10.68 24.07 -10.47
N VAL A 76 -11.99 24.09 -10.74
CA VAL A 76 -12.96 23.12 -10.22
C VAL A 76 -13.97 22.72 -11.30
N SER A 77 -14.44 21.49 -11.26
CA SER A 77 -15.56 21.02 -12.08
C SER A 77 -16.80 20.90 -11.22
N TYR A 78 -17.97 21.14 -11.82
CA TYR A 78 -19.26 21.00 -11.14
C TYR A 78 -20.34 20.44 -12.05
N VAL A 79 -21.29 19.75 -11.43
CA VAL A 79 -22.40 19.07 -12.10
C VAL A 79 -23.70 19.41 -11.39
N ASP A 80 -24.68 19.87 -12.15
CA ASP A 80 -26.02 20.23 -11.69
C ASP A 80 -26.03 21.13 -10.44
N VAL A 81 -25.36 22.27 -10.54
CA VAL A 81 -25.31 23.32 -9.52
C VAL A 81 -26.14 24.53 -9.98
N SER A 82 -26.92 25.12 -9.07
CA SER A 82 -27.71 26.35 -9.29
C SER A 82 -27.54 27.36 -8.16
N ASP A 83 -27.86 28.61 -8.45
CA ASP A 83 -27.88 29.70 -7.47
C ASP A 83 -29.08 29.55 -6.50
N GLY A 84 -29.01 30.21 -5.36
CA GLY A 84 -30.10 30.26 -4.38
C GLY A 84 -30.01 31.46 -3.45
N ASP A 85 -31.14 31.79 -2.82
CA ASP A 85 -31.25 32.94 -1.92
C ASP A 85 -30.43 32.74 -0.64
N ASN A 86 -29.49 33.66 -0.39
CA ASN A 86 -28.62 33.66 0.80
C ASN A 86 -27.82 32.37 1.04
N VAL A 87 -27.58 31.58 0.00
CA VAL A 87 -26.74 30.38 0.05
C VAL A 87 -25.53 30.51 -0.87
N TRP A 88 -24.48 29.73 -0.63
CA TRP A 88 -23.37 29.61 -1.55
C TRP A 88 -23.85 28.96 -2.85
N GLN A 89 -24.42 27.75 -2.82
CA GLN A 89 -25.00 27.11 -3.99
C GLN A 89 -26.08 26.11 -3.57
N VAL A 90 -26.94 25.74 -4.52
CA VAL A 90 -27.81 24.57 -4.44
C VAL A 90 -27.24 23.51 -5.36
N ILE A 91 -26.98 22.32 -4.81
CA ILE A 91 -26.52 21.17 -5.60
C ILE A 91 -27.70 20.23 -5.76
N LYS A 92 -28.09 19.95 -7.01
CA LYS A 92 -29.16 19.00 -7.29
C LYS A 92 -28.81 17.62 -6.76
N VAL A 93 -29.78 16.81 -6.36
CA VAL A 93 -29.51 15.40 -6.00
C VAL A 93 -28.75 14.68 -7.12
N GLY A 94 -27.64 14.02 -6.79
CA GLY A 94 -26.70 13.41 -7.72
C GLY A 94 -25.70 14.37 -8.39
N GLY A 95 -25.88 15.68 -8.21
CA GLY A 95 -24.94 16.73 -8.59
C GLY A 95 -23.74 16.80 -7.65
N SER A 96 -22.68 17.50 -8.07
CA SER A 96 -21.43 17.57 -7.31
C SER A 96 -20.55 18.76 -7.69
N PHE A 97 -19.51 19.01 -6.91
CA PHE A 97 -18.33 19.73 -7.37
C PHE A 97 -17.06 19.06 -6.84
N GLU A 98 -15.96 19.23 -7.57
CA GLU A 98 -14.64 18.70 -7.22
C GLU A 98 -13.54 19.63 -7.73
N ASN A 99 -12.41 19.70 -7.02
CA ASN A 99 -11.27 20.46 -7.52
C ASN A 99 -10.51 19.66 -8.59
N ILE A 100 -10.14 20.37 -9.66
CA ILE A 100 -9.33 19.85 -10.77
C ILE A 100 -7.86 20.12 -10.49
N GLU A 101 -7.55 21.30 -9.96
CA GLU A 101 -6.22 21.66 -9.48
C GLU A 101 -6.06 21.29 -8.00
N SER A 102 -4.88 20.77 -7.63
CA SER A 102 -4.59 20.31 -6.28
C SER A 102 -4.67 21.45 -5.25
N ILE A 103 -5.36 21.21 -4.15
CA ILE A 103 -5.31 22.04 -2.95
C ILE A 103 -4.33 21.37 -1.98
N SER A 104 -3.07 21.82 -1.97
CA SER A 104 -2.00 21.11 -1.26
C SER A 104 -2.24 21.04 0.26
N GLY A 105 -2.39 19.83 0.76
CA GLY A 105 -2.42 19.53 2.18
C GLY A 105 -3.67 20.00 2.91
N MET A 106 -4.86 19.67 2.39
CA MET A 106 -6.12 20.01 3.06
C MET A 106 -6.21 19.34 4.43
N THR A 107 -6.53 20.11 5.45
CA THR A 107 -6.56 19.66 6.85
C THR A 107 -7.98 19.48 7.37
N SER A 108 -8.93 20.26 6.86
CA SER A 108 -10.35 20.08 7.16
C SER A 108 -11.25 20.73 6.13
N ILE A 109 -12.49 20.28 6.09
CA ILE A 109 -13.61 20.95 5.44
C ILE A 109 -14.75 21.10 6.44
N SER A 110 -15.35 22.29 6.49
CA SER A 110 -16.55 22.59 7.26
C SER A 110 -17.65 23.06 6.32
N ILE A 111 -18.86 22.52 6.47
CA ILE A 111 -20.03 22.81 5.62
C ILE A 111 -21.18 23.26 6.51
N THR A 112 -21.79 24.39 6.18
CA THR A 112 -23.05 24.84 6.78
C THR A 112 -24.19 24.56 5.82
N LYS A 113 -25.03 23.57 6.17
CA LYS A 113 -26.27 23.25 5.48
C LYS A 113 -27.29 24.36 5.72
N ALA A 114 -28.00 24.79 4.67
CA ALA A 114 -29.05 25.80 4.80
C ALA A 114 -30.32 25.26 5.45
N ASN A 115 -30.52 23.92 5.41
CA ASN A 115 -31.64 23.22 6.02
C ASN A 115 -31.24 21.79 6.42
N ALA A 116 -32.10 21.14 7.20
CA ALA A 116 -31.85 19.77 7.67
C ALA A 116 -32.04 18.71 6.58
N ASP A 117 -32.71 19.06 5.47
CA ASP A 117 -33.01 18.14 4.37
C ASP A 117 -31.81 17.89 3.45
N ALA A 118 -30.79 18.76 3.50
CA ALA A 118 -29.55 18.59 2.75
C ALA A 118 -28.78 17.36 3.26
N HIS A 119 -28.53 16.44 2.33
CA HIS A 119 -27.73 15.25 2.52
C HIS A 119 -26.50 15.36 1.61
N ILE A 120 -25.31 15.36 2.20
CA ILE A 120 -24.05 15.66 1.53
C ILE A 120 -23.05 14.54 1.77
N GLY A 121 -22.43 14.06 0.70
CA GLY A 121 -21.24 13.20 0.75
C GLY A 121 -19.98 14.00 0.48
N VAL A 122 -18.94 13.78 1.26
CA VAL A 122 -17.60 14.38 1.06
C VAL A 122 -16.59 13.27 0.86
N TYR A 123 -15.96 13.26 -0.30
CA TYR A 123 -14.88 12.35 -0.67
C TYR A 123 -13.58 13.13 -0.74
N TRP A 124 -12.46 12.47 -0.46
CA TRP A 124 -11.13 13.06 -0.58
C TRP A 124 -10.11 12.08 -1.14
N SER A 125 -9.01 12.61 -1.67
CA SER A 125 -8.01 11.83 -2.39
C SER A 125 -6.67 12.57 -2.44
N ALA A 126 -5.56 11.83 -2.47
CA ALA A 126 -4.22 12.39 -2.66
C ALA A 126 -3.90 12.62 -4.14
N PHE A 127 -4.49 11.82 -5.05
CA PHE A 127 -4.14 11.72 -6.48
C PHE A 127 -5.35 11.79 -7.43
N GLN A 128 -6.37 12.56 -7.08
CA GLN A 128 -7.62 12.78 -7.84
C GLN A 128 -8.42 11.51 -8.16
N THR A 129 -8.11 10.38 -7.54
CA THR A 129 -8.86 9.13 -7.66
C THR A 129 -9.63 8.90 -6.37
N PHE A 130 -10.94 9.17 -6.39
CA PHE A 130 -11.77 9.02 -5.19
C PHE A 130 -12.05 7.55 -4.88
N ASN A 131 -11.59 7.09 -3.73
CA ASN A 131 -11.89 5.77 -3.20
C ASN A 131 -13.12 5.82 -2.26
N GLU A 132 -13.82 4.70 -2.08
CA GLU A 132 -15.01 4.63 -1.21
C GLU A 132 -14.68 4.63 0.30
N GLU A 133 -13.40 4.47 0.66
CA GLU A 133 -12.92 4.40 2.05
C GLU A 133 -12.54 5.80 2.61
N CYS A 134 -12.24 6.77 1.74
CA CYS A 134 -11.92 8.16 2.00
C CYS A 134 -13.17 9.02 1.79
N TYR A 135 -14.15 8.76 2.65
CA TYR A 135 -15.50 9.30 2.54
C TYR A 135 -16.11 9.61 3.90
N VAL A 136 -16.94 10.65 3.95
CA VAL A 136 -17.87 10.88 5.06
C VAL A 136 -19.23 11.33 4.54
N GLU A 137 -20.28 10.83 5.16
CA GLU A 137 -21.67 11.18 4.87
C GLU A 137 -22.24 12.08 5.96
N PHE A 138 -22.86 13.18 5.54
CA PHE A 138 -23.64 14.07 6.40
C PHE A 138 -25.10 14.05 5.96
N ASP A 139 -25.85 13.09 6.53
CA ASP A 139 -27.25 12.86 6.21
C ASP A 139 -28.21 13.89 6.85
N THR A 140 -29.51 13.64 6.73
CA THR A 140 -30.57 14.49 7.29
C THR A 140 -30.66 14.44 8.83
N SER A 141 -29.98 13.49 9.47
CA SER A 141 -29.86 13.43 10.93
C SER A 141 -28.71 14.28 11.47
N SER A 142 -27.75 14.62 10.61
CA SER A 142 -26.59 15.44 10.96
C SER A 142 -26.98 16.89 11.25
N ASN A 143 -26.23 17.55 12.15
CA ASN A 143 -26.39 18.98 12.47
C ASN A 143 -26.28 19.87 11.21
N LEU A 144 -26.76 21.11 11.28
CA LEU A 144 -26.62 22.06 10.16
C LEU A 144 -25.15 22.40 9.88
N GLU A 145 -24.33 22.50 10.91
CA GLU A 145 -22.88 22.67 10.79
C GLU A 145 -22.21 21.30 10.94
N VAL A 146 -21.46 20.89 9.92
CA VAL A 146 -20.75 19.62 9.87
C VAL A 146 -19.31 19.84 9.41
N SER A 147 -18.41 18.95 9.81
CA SER A 147 -17.00 19.04 9.44
C SER A 147 -16.33 17.69 9.44
N THR A 148 -15.25 17.54 8.67
CA THR A 148 -14.32 16.42 8.76
C THR A 148 -12.88 16.91 8.65
N SER A 149 -11.97 16.19 9.31
CA SER A 149 -10.52 16.37 9.20
C SER A 149 -9.88 15.31 8.33
N PHE A 150 -10.62 14.74 7.37
CA PHE A 150 -10.15 13.74 6.41
C PHE A 150 -9.43 12.53 7.04
N ASN A 151 -9.90 12.08 8.21
CA ASN A 151 -9.22 11.04 9.01
C ASN A 151 -7.74 11.34 9.31
N HIS A 152 -7.40 12.63 9.46
CA HIS A 152 -6.05 13.16 9.66
C HIS A 152 -5.11 12.99 8.45
N LEU A 153 -5.64 12.60 7.29
CA LEU A 153 -4.94 12.73 6.02
C LEU A 153 -4.84 14.21 5.63
N GLN A 154 -3.87 14.50 4.76
CA GLN A 154 -3.70 15.83 4.16
C GLN A 154 -3.97 15.80 2.64
N PRO A 155 -5.18 15.41 2.19
CA PRO A 155 -5.49 15.18 0.78
C PRO A 155 -5.31 16.44 -0.08
N ASN A 156 -5.13 16.22 -1.38
CA ASN A 156 -4.99 17.28 -2.37
C ASN A 156 -6.28 17.53 -3.16
N TYR A 157 -7.19 16.57 -3.14
CA TYR A 157 -8.44 16.57 -3.90
C TYR A 157 -9.63 16.26 -2.99
N LEU A 158 -10.75 16.92 -3.27
CA LEU A 158 -12.03 16.69 -2.63
C LEU A 158 -13.13 16.67 -3.70
N LYS A 159 -14.19 15.95 -3.38
CA LYS A 159 -15.45 15.96 -4.12
C LYS A 159 -16.59 16.03 -3.14
N VAL A 160 -17.51 16.96 -3.37
CA VAL A 160 -18.73 17.10 -2.57
C VAL A 160 -19.92 16.76 -3.47
N VAL A 161 -20.75 15.83 -3.01
CA VAL A 161 -21.90 15.31 -3.77
C VAL A 161 -23.18 15.54 -2.97
N ALA A 162 -24.25 15.98 -3.63
CA ALA A 162 -25.58 15.96 -3.02
C ALA A 162 -26.18 14.56 -3.14
N LEU A 163 -26.52 13.97 -2.00
CA LEU A 163 -27.03 12.62 -1.87
C LEU A 163 -28.49 12.61 -1.41
N GLY A 164 -29.06 11.42 -1.23
CA GLY A 164 -30.42 11.26 -0.73
C GLY A 164 -31.50 11.57 -1.76
N ASN A 165 -32.56 12.25 -1.32
CA ASN A 165 -33.79 12.47 -2.11
C ASN A 165 -34.07 13.96 -2.42
N ASN A 166 -33.32 14.88 -1.80
CA ASN A 166 -33.57 16.32 -1.89
C ASN A 166 -32.30 17.02 -2.36
N ASP A 167 -32.47 18.15 -3.05
CA ASP A 167 -31.35 19.02 -3.42
C ASP A 167 -30.66 19.57 -2.15
N ALA A 168 -29.34 19.65 -2.17
CA ALA A 168 -28.55 20.13 -1.05
C ALA A 168 -28.38 21.66 -1.14
N PHE A 169 -29.07 22.38 -0.26
CA PHE A 169 -28.88 23.83 -0.10
C PHE A 169 -27.71 24.08 0.85
N ILE A 170 -26.64 24.71 0.37
CA ILE A 170 -25.41 24.91 1.13
C ILE A 170 -25.19 26.39 1.40
N SER A 171 -25.30 26.81 2.67
CA SER A 171 -25.10 28.20 3.07
C SER A 171 -23.64 28.64 2.89
N SER A 172 -22.70 27.82 3.35
CA SER A 172 -21.27 28.09 3.22
C SER A 172 -20.41 26.84 3.35
N ILE A 173 -19.17 26.94 2.85
CA ILE A 173 -18.12 25.94 3.05
C ILE A 173 -16.80 26.68 3.37
N SER A 174 -16.03 26.15 4.32
CA SER A 174 -14.62 26.51 4.54
C SER A 174 -13.74 25.30 4.31
N ILE A 175 -12.67 25.46 3.52
CA ILE A 175 -11.64 24.43 3.30
C ILE A 175 -10.33 24.97 3.85
N GLU A 176 -9.76 24.31 4.86
CA GLU A 176 -8.50 24.67 5.50
C GLU A 176 -7.36 23.80 4.96
N PHE A 177 -6.19 24.37 4.66
CA PHE A 177 -5.05 23.66 4.06
C PHE A 177 -3.70 24.25 4.48
N SER A 178 -2.65 23.44 4.41
CA SER A 178 -1.30 23.80 4.88
C SER A 178 -0.37 24.33 3.78
N CYS A 179 -0.79 24.27 2.52
CA CYS A 179 0.05 24.48 1.34
C CYS A 179 1.22 23.48 1.20
N VAL A 180 1.22 22.40 1.97
CA VAL A 180 2.27 21.36 1.89
C VAL A 180 1.70 20.12 1.23
N ASN A 181 2.19 19.81 0.03
CA ASN A 181 1.89 18.54 -0.62
C ASN A 181 2.89 17.47 -0.14
N ILE A 182 2.42 16.56 0.71
CA ILE A 182 3.22 15.44 1.23
C ILE A 182 3.14 14.18 0.34
N TYR A 183 2.40 14.25 -0.76
CA TYR A 183 2.12 13.14 -1.69
C TYR A 183 2.72 13.41 -3.08
N GLN A 184 3.89 14.04 -3.17
CA GLN A 184 4.54 14.25 -4.46
C GLN A 184 5.09 12.93 -4.99
N LEU A 185 4.72 12.59 -6.22
CA LEU A 185 5.21 11.42 -6.96
C LEU A 185 5.70 11.86 -8.32
N GLU A 186 6.85 11.33 -8.72
CA GLU A 186 7.38 11.46 -10.07
C GLU A 186 7.69 10.07 -10.64
N ALA A 187 7.30 9.83 -11.89
CA ALA A 187 7.55 8.55 -12.54
C ALA A 187 9.06 8.30 -12.67
N GLY A 188 9.51 7.12 -12.23
CA GLY A 188 10.93 6.75 -12.16
C GLY A 188 11.61 7.09 -10.84
N GLU A 189 10.93 7.77 -9.91
CA GLU A 189 11.40 7.95 -8.53
C GLU A 189 10.89 6.83 -7.62
N THR A 190 11.25 6.92 -6.33
CA THR A 190 10.84 5.97 -5.30
C THR A 190 9.94 6.61 -4.25
N TYR A 191 9.00 5.84 -3.73
CA TYR A 191 8.11 6.22 -2.64
C TYR A 191 8.23 5.26 -1.46
N GLU A 192 8.24 5.76 -0.23
CA GLU A 192 8.33 4.94 0.98
C GLU A 192 6.95 4.81 1.64
N MET A 193 6.47 3.57 1.82
CA MET A 193 5.20 3.29 2.49
C MET A 193 5.13 1.84 2.96
N GLY A 194 4.65 1.62 4.19
CA GLY A 194 4.55 0.32 4.82
C GLY A 194 5.88 -0.18 5.39
N MET A 195 5.80 -1.17 6.28
CA MET A 195 6.93 -1.75 7.00
C MET A 195 6.92 -3.28 6.85
N TYR A 196 8.06 -3.88 6.56
CA TYR A 196 8.20 -5.34 6.46
C TYR A 196 9.60 -5.80 6.89
N PRO A 197 9.78 -7.04 7.40
CA PRO A 197 11.10 -7.59 7.65
C PRO A 197 11.94 -7.66 6.36
N GLN A 198 13.17 -7.14 6.42
CA GLN A 198 14.04 -7.03 5.25
C GLN A 198 15.47 -7.49 5.55
N SER A 199 16.27 -6.68 6.25
CA SER A 199 17.68 -6.97 6.51
C SER A 199 17.87 -7.89 7.71
N GLN A 200 18.80 -8.84 7.60
CA GLN A 200 19.17 -9.72 8.72
C GLN A 200 20.02 -8.97 9.75
N ILE A 201 19.72 -9.17 11.04
CA ILE A 201 20.57 -8.71 12.14
C ILE A 201 21.80 -9.61 12.27
N THR A 202 22.98 -8.99 12.35
CA THR A 202 24.28 -9.67 12.50
C THR A 202 25.05 -9.21 13.74
N ASP A 203 24.52 -8.25 14.50
CA ASP A 203 25.10 -7.81 15.76
C ASP A 203 24.80 -8.82 16.88
N ASP A 204 25.84 -9.49 17.38
CA ASP A 204 25.72 -10.55 18.39
C ASP A 204 25.04 -10.05 19.69
N GLY A 205 25.26 -8.78 20.06
CA GLY A 205 24.66 -8.20 21.27
C GLY A 205 23.16 -8.03 21.13
N LEU A 206 22.70 -7.44 20.03
CA LEU A 206 21.28 -7.30 19.72
C LEU A 206 20.61 -8.67 19.52
N ILE A 207 21.26 -9.62 18.86
CA ILE A 207 20.74 -10.99 18.72
C ILE A 207 20.51 -11.64 20.09
N GLN A 208 21.43 -11.44 21.05
CA GLN A 208 21.25 -11.97 22.39
C GLN A 208 20.02 -11.36 23.08
N ILE A 209 19.85 -10.03 22.99
CA ILE A 209 18.68 -9.34 23.56
C ILE A 209 17.38 -9.88 22.94
N LEU A 210 17.32 -9.95 21.61
CA LEU A 210 16.12 -10.43 20.91
C LEU A 210 15.81 -11.90 21.22
N ASN A 211 16.83 -12.76 21.38
CA ASN A 211 16.62 -14.14 21.83
C ASN A 211 16.10 -14.21 23.27
N ASP A 212 16.62 -13.38 24.17
CA ASP A 212 16.16 -13.32 25.56
C ASP A 212 14.68 -12.85 25.63
N GLU A 213 14.28 -11.89 24.78
CA GLU A 213 12.89 -11.42 24.65
C GLU A 213 11.98 -12.41 23.92
N GLY A 214 12.50 -13.11 22.90
CA GLY A 214 11.80 -14.15 22.16
C GLY A 214 11.48 -15.39 23.01
N GLY A 215 12.21 -15.61 24.11
CA GLY A 215 11.92 -16.64 25.10
C GLY A 215 12.13 -18.06 24.58
N ASP A 216 11.28 -18.99 25.05
CA ASP A 216 11.39 -20.41 24.70
C ASP A 216 11.10 -20.65 23.20
N LEU A 217 11.95 -21.44 22.54
CA LEU A 217 11.76 -21.82 21.15
C LEU A 217 10.55 -22.75 20.96
N PRO A 218 9.84 -22.64 19.81
CA PRO A 218 8.68 -23.45 19.53
C PRO A 218 9.05 -24.88 19.14
N THR A 219 8.09 -25.78 19.29
CA THR A 219 8.13 -27.15 18.76
C THR A 219 6.81 -27.47 18.08
N SER A 220 6.75 -28.57 17.32
CA SER A 220 5.50 -29.03 16.70
C SER A 220 4.38 -29.43 17.67
N LEU A 221 4.68 -29.51 18.98
CA LEU A 221 3.69 -29.82 20.02
C LEU A 221 3.29 -28.61 20.86
N ASP A 222 4.10 -27.54 20.85
CA ASP A 222 3.92 -26.35 21.65
C ASP A 222 4.62 -25.17 20.96
N SER A 223 3.83 -24.24 20.44
CA SER A 223 4.32 -23.08 19.68
C SER A 223 4.85 -21.96 20.58
N LYS A 224 4.69 -22.04 21.91
CA LYS A 224 5.09 -20.95 22.83
C LYS A 224 4.48 -19.61 22.40
N SER A 225 5.29 -18.55 22.33
CA SER A 225 4.93 -17.22 21.80
C SER A 225 5.03 -17.10 20.29
N TRP A 226 5.45 -18.17 19.60
CA TRP A 226 5.69 -18.15 18.16
C TRP A 226 4.44 -18.55 17.38
N THR A 227 4.33 -18.00 16.17
CA THR A 227 3.24 -18.28 15.23
C THR A 227 3.76 -19.13 14.09
N SER A 228 3.06 -20.22 13.77
CA SER A 228 3.39 -21.05 12.61
C SER A 228 3.20 -20.25 11.32
N TYR A 229 4.10 -20.42 10.35
CA TYR A 229 3.88 -19.89 9.00
C TYR A 229 2.83 -20.68 8.20
N ASP A 230 2.45 -21.86 8.68
CA ASP A 230 1.56 -22.79 8.02
C ASP A 230 2.03 -23.25 6.62
N TYR A 231 3.35 -23.30 6.42
CA TYR A 231 3.94 -23.83 5.20
C TYR A 231 3.83 -25.36 5.12
N TYR A 232 3.78 -25.89 3.90
CA TYR A 232 3.57 -27.32 3.65
C TYR A 232 4.89 -28.08 3.41
N ILE A 233 4.96 -29.32 3.88
CA ILE A 233 5.96 -30.32 3.47
C ILE A 233 5.24 -31.55 2.89
N SER A 234 5.69 -32.06 1.75
CA SER A 234 5.29 -33.37 1.17
C SER A 234 3.79 -33.58 0.94
N ASN A 235 3.03 -32.54 0.59
CA ASN A 235 1.55 -32.61 0.57
C ASN A 235 0.96 -33.19 1.88
N SER A 236 1.67 -33.07 3.01
CA SER A 236 1.24 -33.57 4.31
C SER A 236 0.57 -32.45 5.11
N ASN A 237 -0.19 -32.84 6.14
CA ASN A 237 -0.76 -31.90 7.11
C ASN A 237 0.29 -31.38 8.12
N ILE A 238 1.59 -31.61 7.88
CA ILE A 238 2.65 -31.10 8.76
C ILE A 238 2.96 -29.67 8.35
N THR A 239 2.49 -28.74 9.17
CA THR A 239 2.68 -27.29 8.99
C THR A 239 3.58 -26.67 10.06
N ASP A 240 3.66 -27.30 11.23
CA ASP A 240 4.42 -26.82 12.39
C ASP A 240 5.90 -27.23 12.33
N PHE A 241 6.67 -26.59 11.47
CA PHE A 241 8.13 -26.75 11.39
C PHE A 241 8.91 -25.45 11.21
N MET A 242 8.22 -24.35 10.91
CA MET A 242 8.78 -23.02 10.69
C MET A 242 7.82 -22.00 11.29
N TRP A 243 8.37 -21.14 12.13
CA TRP A 243 7.61 -20.17 12.92
C TRP A 243 8.25 -18.79 12.85
N TYR A 244 7.43 -17.78 13.13
CA TYR A 244 7.89 -16.43 13.38
C TYR A 244 7.38 -15.88 14.71
N GLN A 245 8.08 -14.87 15.21
CA GLN A 245 7.64 -14.03 16.30
C GLN A 245 8.12 -12.61 16.03
N ASP A 246 7.26 -11.63 16.27
CA ASP A 246 7.62 -10.22 16.17
C ASP A 246 7.92 -9.67 17.57
N VAL A 247 9.05 -8.99 17.72
CA VAL A 247 9.57 -8.43 18.98
C VAL A 247 9.87 -6.95 18.80
N LEU A 248 9.41 -6.14 19.75
CA LEU A 248 9.65 -4.69 19.77
C LEU A 248 10.76 -4.38 20.77
N GLU A 249 11.89 -3.90 20.28
CA GLU A 249 13.04 -3.52 21.10
C GLU A 249 13.50 -2.10 20.75
N ASP A 250 13.68 -1.26 21.76
CA ASP A 250 14.01 0.17 21.65
C ASP A 250 13.16 0.95 20.60
N GLY A 251 11.87 0.59 20.48
CA GLY A 251 10.94 1.23 19.53
C GLY A 251 11.03 0.73 18.09
N GLU A 252 11.91 -0.22 17.79
CA GLU A 252 12.08 -0.85 16.49
C GLU A 252 11.50 -2.27 16.51
N LEU A 253 10.81 -2.66 15.43
CA LEU A 253 10.19 -3.98 15.32
C LEU A 253 11.14 -4.95 14.59
N TYR A 254 11.22 -6.18 15.09
CA TYR A 254 12.05 -7.24 14.55
C TYR A 254 11.24 -8.52 14.37
N ARG A 255 11.44 -9.22 13.26
CA ARG A 255 10.90 -10.57 13.05
C ARG A 255 11.95 -11.62 13.34
N GLY A 256 11.70 -12.46 14.33
CA GLY A 256 12.42 -13.71 14.55
C GLY A 256 11.85 -14.78 13.66
N VAL A 257 12.72 -15.60 13.05
CA VAL A 257 12.37 -16.77 12.26
C VAL A 257 13.14 -17.96 12.82
N TYR A 258 12.41 -19.03 13.13
CA TYR A 258 12.98 -20.27 13.63
C TYR A 258 12.35 -21.45 12.88
N PHE A 259 13.15 -22.45 12.52
CA PHE A 259 12.66 -23.64 11.85
C PHE A 259 13.48 -24.88 12.21
N THR A 260 12.79 -26.01 12.37
CA THR A 260 13.39 -27.31 12.69
C THR A 260 13.58 -28.19 11.45
N SER A 261 12.98 -27.80 10.34
CA SER A 261 13.07 -28.44 9.02
C SER A 261 13.20 -27.36 7.96
N TYR A 262 13.94 -27.64 6.88
CA TYR A 262 13.97 -26.74 5.74
C TYR A 262 12.60 -26.66 5.04
N ARG A 263 12.19 -25.45 4.66
CA ARG A 263 11.09 -25.22 3.71
C ARG A 263 11.51 -25.78 2.35
N PRO A 264 10.80 -26.79 1.83
CA PRO A 264 11.13 -27.35 0.52
C PRO A 264 10.82 -26.33 -0.59
N ASN A 265 11.57 -26.38 -1.68
CA ASN A 265 11.47 -25.53 -2.87
C ASN A 265 10.24 -25.85 -3.75
N ARG A 266 9.45 -26.84 -3.34
CA ARG A 266 8.15 -27.25 -3.89
C ARG A 266 7.28 -27.80 -2.76
N THR A 267 5.98 -27.52 -2.78
CA THR A 267 5.04 -27.97 -1.72
C THR A 267 4.90 -29.50 -1.62
N ASP A 268 5.22 -30.24 -2.68
CA ASP A 268 5.08 -31.69 -2.77
C ASP A 268 6.33 -32.48 -2.35
N LEU A 269 7.43 -31.80 -2.02
CA LEU A 269 8.69 -32.44 -1.64
C LEU A 269 8.85 -32.58 -0.11
N SER A 270 9.65 -33.56 0.28
CA SER A 270 10.13 -33.68 1.65
C SER A 270 11.25 -32.68 1.94
N SER A 271 11.36 -32.30 3.21
CA SER A 271 12.41 -31.42 3.69
C SER A 271 13.78 -32.10 3.60
N SER A 272 14.71 -31.44 2.94
CA SER A 272 16.14 -31.76 2.90
C SER A 272 16.91 -30.54 2.37
N GLU A 273 18.22 -30.49 2.63
CA GLU A 273 19.13 -29.50 2.02
C GLU A 273 19.00 -29.50 0.49
N SER A 274 19.01 -30.68 -0.14
CA SER A 274 18.86 -30.82 -1.60
C SER A 274 17.55 -30.29 -2.17
N ASN A 275 16.52 -30.17 -1.33
CA ASN A 275 15.19 -29.73 -1.71
C ASN A 275 14.90 -28.32 -1.21
N SER A 276 15.87 -27.57 -0.67
CA SER A 276 15.67 -26.19 -0.22
C SER A 276 16.66 -25.24 -0.88
N PHE A 277 16.43 -23.94 -0.68
CA PHE A 277 17.41 -22.91 -0.95
C PHE A 277 17.78 -22.12 0.31
N GLN A 278 17.18 -22.42 1.47
CA GLN A 278 17.48 -21.73 2.72
C GLN A 278 18.94 -21.94 3.13
N ASP A 279 19.45 -23.17 3.04
CA ASP A 279 20.84 -23.52 3.33
C ASP A 279 21.81 -22.90 2.31
N ASN A 280 21.45 -22.90 1.02
CA ASN A 280 22.22 -22.21 -0.02
C ASN A 280 22.33 -20.70 0.26
N ASN A 281 21.34 -20.13 0.93
CA ASN A 281 21.29 -18.74 1.33
C ASN A 281 21.93 -18.48 2.72
N GLY A 282 22.44 -19.52 3.41
CA GLY A 282 23.12 -19.40 4.71
C GLY A 282 22.21 -19.52 5.95
N TYR A 283 20.97 -20.00 5.77
CA TYR A 283 20.02 -20.22 6.86
C TYR A 283 19.91 -21.71 7.19
N PHE A 284 20.15 -22.10 8.45
CA PHE A 284 20.24 -23.49 8.89
C PHE A 284 19.17 -23.83 9.94
N ILE A 285 18.76 -25.09 9.96
CA ILE A 285 17.79 -25.60 10.94
C ILE A 285 18.25 -25.38 12.39
N ASN A 286 17.30 -25.32 13.31
CA ASN A 286 17.52 -25.15 14.75
C ASN A 286 18.31 -23.88 15.11
N THR A 287 18.23 -22.86 14.27
CA THR A 287 18.85 -21.55 14.48
C THR A 287 17.79 -20.46 14.35
N THR A 288 17.82 -19.49 15.25
CA THR A 288 16.95 -18.31 15.19
C THR A 288 17.64 -17.21 14.41
N TYR A 289 16.94 -16.64 13.43
CA TYR A 289 17.40 -15.51 12.63
C TYR A 289 16.47 -14.32 12.85
N TRP A 290 17.04 -13.15 13.07
CA TRP A 290 16.29 -11.91 13.31
C TRP A 290 16.39 -10.98 12.12
N PHE A 291 15.27 -10.38 11.73
CA PHE A 291 15.17 -9.46 10.61
C PHE A 291 14.57 -8.14 11.07
N LYS A 292 15.19 -7.02 10.68
CA LYS A 292 14.67 -5.70 10.98
C LYS A 292 13.45 -5.40 10.14
N TYR A 293 12.38 -4.86 10.74
CA TYR A 293 11.35 -4.19 9.97
C TYR A 293 11.88 -2.86 9.44
N GLU A 294 11.81 -2.70 8.13
CA GLU A 294 12.28 -1.51 7.45
C GLU A 294 11.18 -0.98 6.52
N PRO A 295 11.14 0.35 6.26
CA PRO A 295 10.22 0.92 5.29
C PRO A 295 10.35 0.23 3.93
N LEU A 296 9.22 -0.08 3.30
CA LEU A 296 9.20 -0.58 1.94
C LEU A 296 9.40 0.58 0.96
N ILE A 297 10.29 0.36 0.00
CA ILE A 297 10.56 1.30 -1.09
C ILE A 297 9.86 0.80 -2.35
N TRP A 298 9.10 1.68 -2.99
CA TRP A 298 8.30 1.40 -4.17
C TRP A 298 8.81 2.24 -5.35
N ASP A 299 9.10 1.60 -6.48
CA ASP A 299 9.34 2.28 -7.75
C ASP A 299 8.02 2.85 -8.27
N VAL A 300 7.96 4.15 -8.55
CA VAL A 300 6.80 4.81 -9.16
C VAL A 300 6.83 4.54 -10.67
N LEU A 301 5.99 3.62 -11.13
CA LEU A 301 5.96 3.20 -12.54
C LEU A 301 5.20 4.18 -13.43
N SER A 302 4.13 4.79 -12.92
CA SER A 302 3.32 5.77 -13.65
C SER A 302 2.52 6.62 -12.67
N VAL A 303 2.29 7.89 -13.01
CA VAL A 303 1.44 8.83 -12.26
C VAL A 303 0.18 9.24 -13.04
N ASP A 304 0.13 8.95 -14.34
CA ASP A 304 -0.89 9.44 -15.28
C ASP A 304 -1.96 8.38 -15.62
N GLU A 305 -2.13 7.39 -14.76
CA GLU A 305 -3.10 6.31 -14.97
C GLU A 305 -4.47 6.72 -14.45
N SER A 306 -5.54 6.38 -15.18
CA SER A 306 -6.92 6.70 -14.78
C SER A 306 -7.36 6.07 -13.45
N GLU A 307 -6.64 5.05 -13.01
CA GLU A 307 -6.89 4.31 -11.76
C GLU A 307 -5.98 4.79 -10.60
N GLY A 308 -5.20 5.85 -10.84
CA GLY A 308 -4.24 6.41 -9.91
C GLY A 308 -2.81 5.87 -10.09
N PRO A 309 -1.81 6.49 -9.44
CA PRO A 309 -0.40 6.16 -9.61
C PRO A 309 -0.10 4.68 -9.36
N LEU A 310 0.68 4.05 -10.26
CA LEU A 310 1.09 2.66 -10.18
C LEU A 310 2.47 2.54 -9.55
N LEU A 311 2.57 1.77 -8.47
CA LEU A 311 3.81 1.53 -7.73
C LEU A 311 4.17 0.05 -7.76
N LEU A 312 5.46 -0.27 -7.75
CA LEU A 312 6.00 -1.63 -7.69
C LEU A 312 7.10 -1.71 -6.64
N SER A 313 7.12 -2.73 -5.79
CA SER A 313 8.20 -2.91 -4.83
C SER A 313 9.57 -2.90 -5.52
N ASN A 314 10.53 -2.17 -4.97
CA ASN A 314 11.87 -2.06 -5.57
C ASN A 314 12.75 -3.30 -5.32
N LYS A 315 12.33 -4.16 -4.40
CA LYS A 315 12.97 -5.44 -4.04
C LYS A 315 11.95 -6.55 -3.93
N ILE A 316 12.41 -7.78 -4.08
CA ILE A 316 11.62 -8.96 -3.78
C ILE A 316 11.55 -9.11 -2.26
N LEU A 317 10.33 -9.07 -1.72
CA LEU A 317 10.08 -8.95 -0.27
C LEU A 317 9.94 -10.29 0.44
N ASP A 318 9.43 -11.29 -0.27
CA ASP A 318 9.10 -12.62 0.27
C ASP A 318 9.21 -13.68 -0.84
N SER A 319 9.03 -14.94 -0.49
CA SER A 319 8.99 -16.09 -1.38
C SER A 319 7.72 -16.90 -1.09
N GLN A 320 6.81 -17.02 -2.04
CA GLN A 320 5.58 -17.80 -1.90
C GLN A 320 5.36 -18.64 -3.15
N ASP A 321 4.69 -19.77 -3.00
CA ASP A 321 4.09 -20.44 -4.15
C ASP A 321 2.93 -19.62 -4.71
N TYR A 322 2.70 -19.76 -6.00
CA TYR A 322 1.57 -19.12 -6.67
C TYR A 322 0.25 -19.79 -6.23
N HIS A 323 0.28 -21.13 -6.16
CA HIS A 323 -0.79 -21.95 -5.63
C HIS A 323 -0.20 -23.30 -5.18
N TYR A 324 -0.66 -23.82 -4.03
CA TYR A 324 -0.01 -24.95 -3.35
C TYR A 324 -0.04 -26.27 -4.13
N SER A 325 -0.93 -26.41 -5.12
CA SER A 325 -1.16 -27.67 -5.84
C SER A 325 -1.16 -27.47 -7.36
N ASN A 326 -0.82 -28.53 -8.10
CA ASN A 326 -0.90 -28.57 -9.55
C ASN A 326 -2.23 -29.17 -10.08
N SER A 327 -3.15 -29.49 -9.17
CA SER A 327 -4.44 -30.09 -9.52
C SER A 327 -5.47 -29.02 -9.87
N SER A 328 -6.25 -29.27 -10.92
CA SER A 328 -7.45 -28.47 -11.18
C SER A 328 -8.50 -28.71 -10.10
N ARG A 329 -9.28 -27.68 -9.79
CA ARG A 329 -10.36 -27.69 -8.80
C ARG A 329 -11.69 -27.44 -9.50
N THR A 330 -12.79 -27.69 -8.81
CA THR A 330 -14.14 -27.34 -9.27
C THR A 330 -14.77 -26.42 -8.23
N ILE A 331 -15.13 -25.20 -8.65
CA ILE A 331 -15.84 -24.22 -7.81
C ILE A 331 -17.16 -23.90 -8.52
N GLY A 332 -18.28 -24.25 -7.89
CA GLY A 332 -19.57 -24.28 -8.57
C GLY A 332 -19.52 -25.23 -9.77
N ASP A 333 -19.93 -24.73 -10.95
CA ASP A 333 -19.91 -25.48 -12.21
C ASP A 333 -18.66 -25.20 -13.06
N GLN A 334 -17.67 -24.47 -12.53
CA GLN A 334 -16.47 -24.06 -13.27
C GLN A 334 -15.24 -24.90 -12.89
N THR A 335 -14.44 -25.25 -13.90
CA THR A 335 -13.11 -25.82 -13.69
C THR A 335 -12.12 -24.69 -13.42
N ILE A 336 -11.47 -24.74 -12.27
CA ILE A 336 -10.46 -23.77 -11.85
C ILE A 336 -9.08 -24.40 -12.01
N TYR A 337 -8.30 -23.86 -12.93
CA TYR A 337 -6.93 -24.29 -13.15
C TYR A 337 -6.00 -23.77 -12.05
N PRO A 338 -4.90 -24.46 -11.75
CA PRO A 338 -4.02 -24.09 -10.64
C PRO A 338 -3.23 -22.79 -10.91
N ASN A 339 -3.15 -22.33 -12.17
CA ASN A 339 -2.61 -21.01 -12.53
C ASN A 339 -3.65 -19.88 -12.61
N ASN A 340 -4.90 -20.12 -12.18
CA ASN A 340 -5.93 -19.10 -12.10
C ASN A 340 -5.60 -18.09 -10.99
N TYR A 341 -5.34 -16.83 -11.35
CA TYR A 341 -4.94 -15.78 -10.39
C TYR A 341 -6.05 -15.44 -9.38
N LYS A 342 -7.30 -15.33 -9.83
CA LYS A 342 -8.45 -14.99 -8.97
C LYS A 342 -8.57 -15.96 -7.79
N GLU A 343 -8.35 -17.23 -8.05
CA GLU A 343 -8.49 -18.35 -7.09
C GLU A 343 -7.12 -18.89 -6.62
N SER A 344 -6.09 -18.04 -6.62
CA SER A 344 -4.72 -18.39 -6.22
C SER A 344 -4.41 -18.02 -4.77
N ASP A 345 -3.57 -18.81 -4.11
CA ASP A 345 -3.20 -18.55 -2.71
C ASP A 345 -2.33 -17.29 -2.60
N ILE A 346 -1.52 -17.00 -3.62
CA ILE A 346 -0.70 -15.79 -3.68
C ILE A 346 -1.54 -14.51 -3.69
N ARG A 347 -2.70 -14.50 -4.38
CA ARG A 347 -3.62 -13.36 -4.39
C ARG A 347 -4.25 -13.16 -3.00
N THR A 348 -4.69 -14.25 -2.37
CA THR A 348 -5.22 -14.24 -1.00
C THR A 348 -4.17 -13.72 -0.03
N TRP A 349 -2.95 -14.25 -0.08
CA TRP A 349 -1.86 -13.80 0.78
C TRP A 349 -1.54 -12.31 0.60
N LEU A 350 -1.50 -11.82 -0.65
CA LEU A 350 -1.26 -10.40 -0.94
C LEU A 350 -2.34 -9.50 -0.31
N ASN A 351 -3.62 -9.82 -0.51
CA ASN A 351 -4.72 -8.93 -0.13
C ASN A 351 -5.22 -9.12 1.31
N ASP A 352 -4.89 -10.24 1.95
CA ASP A 352 -5.26 -10.51 3.34
C ASP A 352 -4.06 -10.29 4.26
N SER A 353 -3.23 -11.32 4.44
CA SER A 353 -2.15 -11.34 5.44
C SER A 353 -1.08 -10.28 5.19
N PHE A 354 -0.63 -10.11 3.93
CA PHE A 354 0.43 -9.16 3.63
C PHE A 354 -0.07 -7.71 3.72
N TYR A 355 -1.16 -7.36 3.03
CA TYR A 355 -1.78 -6.03 3.12
C TYR A 355 -2.12 -5.63 4.57
N THR A 356 -2.64 -6.55 5.37
CA THR A 356 -3.03 -6.27 6.76
C THR A 356 -1.82 -5.89 7.63
N ASN A 357 -0.69 -6.56 7.43
CA ASN A 357 0.48 -6.44 8.31
C ASN A 357 1.50 -5.40 7.85
N VAL A 358 1.51 -5.04 6.56
CA VAL A 358 2.51 -4.13 5.98
C VAL A 358 2.16 -2.67 6.18
N PHE A 359 0.88 -2.31 6.04
CA PHE A 359 0.46 -0.91 6.02
C PHE A 359 -0.26 -0.50 7.30
N SER A 360 0.05 0.70 7.79
CA SER A 360 -0.68 1.36 8.86
C SER A 360 -2.10 1.72 8.44
N LEU A 361 -2.95 2.07 9.41
CA LEU A 361 -4.33 2.49 9.13
C LEU A 361 -4.40 3.69 8.17
N VAL A 362 -3.48 4.65 8.30
CA VAL A 362 -3.42 5.85 7.46
C VAL A 362 -2.98 5.50 6.04
N GLU A 363 -1.96 4.66 5.89
CA GLU A 363 -1.47 4.22 4.58
C GLU A 363 -2.50 3.36 3.83
N LYS A 364 -3.27 2.53 4.54
CA LYS A 364 -4.34 1.74 3.95
C LYS A 364 -5.40 2.59 3.24
N LEU A 365 -5.68 3.78 3.76
CA LEU A 365 -6.61 4.74 3.15
C LEU A 365 -6.08 5.36 1.85
N LEU A 366 -4.76 5.33 1.63
CA LEU A 366 -4.14 5.81 0.40
C LEU A 366 -4.11 4.74 -0.70
N ILE A 367 -4.38 3.48 -0.37
CA ILE A 367 -4.30 2.36 -1.32
C ILE A 367 -5.66 2.11 -1.96
N SER A 368 -5.71 2.28 -3.28
CA SER A 368 -6.88 2.02 -4.10
C SER A 368 -7.24 0.54 -4.13
N THR A 369 -8.53 0.26 -4.12
CA THR A 369 -9.05 -1.02 -4.62
C THR A 369 -9.17 -0.90 -6.13
N THR A 370 -8.39 -1.67 -6.89
CA THR A 370 -8.30 -1.54 -8.35
C THR A 370 -8.88 -2.76 -9.05
N ILE A 371 -9.60 -2.53 -10.15
CA ILE A 371 -10.03 -3.59 -11.06
C ILE A 371 -8.80 -4.08 -11.83
N ILE A 372 -8.35 -5.30 -11.55
CA ILE A 372 -7.18 -5.90 -12.21
C ILE A 372 -7.62 -6.71 -13.42
N ASP A 373 -7.13 -6.35 -14.60
CA ASP A 373 -7.40 -7.08 -15.85
C ASP A 373 -6.66 -8.43 -15.88
N ASN A 374 -7.41 -9.52 -15.73
CA ASN A 374 -6.92 -10.90 -15.85
C ASN A 374 -7.37 -11.59 -17.14
N SER A 375 -7.90 -10.80 -18.09
CA SER A 375 -8.30 -11.28 -19.41
C SER A 375 -7.09 -11.69 -20.25
N VAL A 376 -7.38 -12.26 -21.44
CA VAL A 376 -6.37 -12.67 -22.42
C VAL A 376 -5.38 -11.54 -22.76
N ALA A 377 -5.84 -10.29 -22.81
CA ALA A 377 -5.02 -9.13 -23.16
C ALA A 377 -3.82 -8.95 -22.21
N SER A 378 -4.01 -9.22 -20.92
CA SER A 378 -2.94 -9.16 -19.92
C SER A 378 -1.87 -10.24 -20.10
N THR A 379 -2.19 -11.35 -20.77
CA THR A 379 -1.37 -12.57 -20.68
C THR A 379 -0.17 -12.60 -21.61
N GLY A 380 -0.12 -11.71 -22.62
CA GLY A 380 0.90 -11.72 -23.67
C GLY A 380 0.68 -12.76 -24.76
N TYR A 381 -0.55 -13.25 -24.92
CA TYR A 381 -0.95 -14.17 -25.97
C TYR A 381 -2.17 -13.64 -26.71
N SER A 382 -2.31 -13.99 -28.00
CA SER A 382 -3.53 -13.69 -28.76
C SER A 382 -4.75 -14.49 -28.29
N SER A 383 -4.52 -15.63 -27.64
CA SER A 383 -5.53 -16.46 -27.00
C SER A 383 -4.93 -17.16 -25.79
N ASN A 384 -5.63 -17.18 -24.65
CA ASN A 384 -5.19 -17.94 -23.48
C ASN A 384 -6.41 -18.50 -22.74
N LYS A 385 -6.58 -19.82 -22.80
CA LYS A 385 -7.72 -20.52 -22.18
C LYS A 385 -7.64 -20.60 -20.64
N TYR A 386 -6.54 -20.14 -20.05
CA TYR A 386 -6.33 -20.10 -18.61
C TYR A 386 -6.47 -18.69 -18.03
N ALA A 387 -6.73 -17.67 -18.87
CA ALA A 387 -7.17 -16.37 -18.40
C ALA A 387 -8.40 -16.52 -17.50
N CYS A 388 -8.59 -15.59 -16.57
CA CYS A 388 -9.66 -15.67 -15.57
C CYS A 388 -10.41 -14.34 -15.48
N GLU A 389 -11.44 -14.31 -14.65
CA GLU A 389 -12.22 -13.10 -14.40
C GLU A 389 -11.34 -12.02 -13.74
N ASN A 390 -11.66 -10.76 -14.02
CA ASN A 390 -11.02 -9.63 -13.37
C ASN A 390 -11.30 -9.63 -11.86
N THR A 391 -10.38 -9.07 -11.11
CA THR A 391 -10.42 -9.03 -9.64
C THR A 391 -10.45 -7.58 -9.14
N ASN A 392 -10.87 -7.39 -7.89
CA ASN A 392 -10.73 -6.12 -7.18
C ASN A 392 -9.67 -6.32 -6.10
N ASP A 393 -8.50 -5.72 -6.28
CA ASP A 393 -7.32 -5.97 -5.45
C ASP A 393 -6.75 -4.66 -4.90
N LYS A 394 -6.26 -4.69 -3.66
CA LYS A 394 -5.42 -3.64 -3.05
C LYS A 394 -3.96 -3.82 -3.47
N LEU A 395 -3.49 -5.06 -3.46
CA LEU A 395 -2.16 -5.47 -3.88
C LEU A 395 -2.24 -6.56 -4.94
N PHE A 396 -1.36 -6.47 -5.94
CA PHE A 396 -1.36 -7.43 -7.04
C PHE A 396 0.06 -7.68 -7.57
N LEU A 397 0.20 -8.70 -8.41
CA LEU A 397 1.42 -8.88 -9.21
C LEU A 397 1.21 -8.23 -10.58
N LEU A 398 2.27 -7.74 -11.21
CA LEU A 398 2.17 -7.32 -12.61
C LEU A 398 1.79 -8.50 -13.51
N SER A 399 1.02 -8.22 -14.55
CA SER A 399 0.87 -9.08 -15.72
C SER A 399 2.14 -9.10 -16.55
N HIS A 400 2.18 -10.03 -17.50
CA HIS A 400 3.12 -9.94 -18.59
C HIS A 400 2.96 -8.66 -19.40
N HIS A 401 1.74 -8.23 -19.73
CA HIS A 401 1.51 -7.00 -20.50
C HIS A 401 2.13 -5.78 -19.80
N GLU A 402 1.83 -5.59 -18.51
CA GLU A 402 2.41 -4.49 -17.71
C GLU A 402 3.93 -4.62 -17.58
N ALA A 403 4.45 -5.84 -17.36
CA ALA A 403 5.90 -6.07 -17.28
C ALA A 403 6.63 -5.87 -18.62
N THR A 404 5.93 -5.82 -19.75
CA THR A 404 6.48 -5.45 -21.06
C THR A 404 6.34 -3.97 -21.39
N ASN A 405 5.63 -3.20 -20.55
CA ASN A 405 5.31 -1.82 -20.87
C ASN A 405 6.54 -0.91 -20.72
N THR A 406 7.01 -0.36 -21.85
CA THR A 406 8.18 0.51 -21.87
C THR A 406 7.94 1.87 -21.23
N THR A 407 6.67 2.32 -21.11
CA THR A 407 6.35 3.57 -20.41
C THR A 407 6.57 3.46 -18.91
N TYR A 408 6.48 2.25 -18.34
CA TYR A 408 6.82 1.94 -16.94
C TYR A 408 8.32 1.72 -16.73
N GLY A 409 9.17 2.03 -17.72
CA GLY A 409 10.62 1.83 -17.64
C GLY A 409 11.11 0.41 -17.98
N PHE A 410 10.21 -0.52 -18.35
CA PHE A 410 10.59 -1.90 -18.73
C PHE A 410 11.13 -2.04 -20.16
N ASN A 411 12.09 -1.19 -20.54
CA ASN A 411 12.68 -1.12 -21.88
C ASN A 411 13.67 -2.25 -22.23
N SER A 412 14.09 -3.07 -21.27
CA SER A 412 15.08 -4.13 -21.47
C SER A 412 14.95 -5.22 -20.43
N ASN A 413 15.62 -6.36 -20.63
CA ASN A 413 15.64 -7.42 -19.61
C ASN A 413 16.24 -6.90 -18.28
N PRO A 414 17.41 -6.24 -18.24
CA PRO A 414 17.96 -5.71 -16.98
C PRO A 414 17.02 -4.78 -16.20
N SER A 415 16.18 -3.97 -16.85
CA SER A 415 15.27 -3.07 -16.11
C SER A 415 14.17 -3.79 -15.34
N ARG A 416 13.91 -5.08 -15.64
CA ARG A 416 12.99 -5.96 -14.92
C ARG A 416 13.63 -6.74 -13.79
N THR A 417 14.96 -6.78 -13.69
CA THR A 417 15.61 -7.60 -12.65
C THR A 417 15.41 -7.00 -11.26
N ARG A 418 15.29 -7.86 -10.25
CA ARG A 418 15.13 -7.46 -8.85
C ARG A 418 15.93 -8.37 -7.93
N GLN A 419 16.49 -7.77 -6.89
CA GLN A 419 17.19 -8.48 -5.82
C GLN A 419 16.23 -8.82 -4.68
N ALA A 420 16.51 -9.92 -3.99
CA ALA A 420 15.78 -10.36 -2.81
C ALA A 420 16.32 -9.74 -1.52
N THR A 421 15.42 -9.41 -0.60
CA THR A 421 15.76 -9.07 0.79
C THR A 421 16.37 -10.28 1.50
N ASP A 422 17.04 -10.07 2.63
CA ASP A 422 17.56 -11.18 3.42
C ASP A 422 16.43 -12.02 4.01
N TYR A 423 15.32 -11.38 4.38
CA TYR A 423 14.10 -12.07 4.79
C TYR A 423 13.54 -12.99 3.69
N ALA A 424 13.45 -12.54 2.43
CA ALA A 424 13.02 -13.40 1.32
C ALA A 424 13.96 -14.61 1.11
N LYS A 425 15.26 -14.44 1.36
CA LYS A 425 16.24 -15.54 1.36
C LYS A 425 15.97 -16.56 2.46
N ALA A 426 15.62 -16.09 3.66
CA ALA A 426 15.21 -16.96 4.76
C ALA A 426 13.88 -17.67 4.49
N MET A 427 13.00 -17.08 3.67
CA MET A 427 11.78 -17.72 3.19
C MET A 427 12.01 -18.75 2.06
N GLY A 428 13.25 -18.92 1.59
CA GLY A 428 13.63 -20.00 0.67
C GLY A 428 13.61 -19.64 -0.82
N ILE A 429 13.71 -18.35 -1.17
CA ILE A 429 13.89 -17.94 -2.57
C ILE A 429 15.21 -18.46 -3.15
N GLU A 430 15.21 -18.82 -4.43
CA GLU A 430 16.45 -19.15 -5.16
C GLU A 430 17.21 -17.85 -5.49
N VAL A 431 18.42 -17.70 -4.95
CA VAL A 431 19.37 -16.63 -5.35
C VAL A 431 20.55 -17.26 -6.08
N PRO A 432 20.63 -17.15 -7.42
CA PRO A 432 21.76 -17.65 -8.17
C PRO A 432 23.04 -16.90 -7.81
N THR A 433 24.13 -17.64 -7.68
CA THR A 433 25.48 -17.08 -7.43
C THR A 433 26.00 -16.21 -8.58
N SER A 434 25.37 -16.28 -9.76
CA SER A 434 25.83 -15.61 -10.98
C SER A 434 25.39 -14.15 -11.12
N ASN A 435 24.25 -13.73 -10.55
CA ASN A 435 23.74 -12.37 -10.76
C ASN A 435 22.93 -11.76 -9.59
N SER A 436 22.86 -12.41 -8.42
CA SER A 436 22.17 -11.93 -7.19
C SER A 436 20.69 -11.55 -7.34
N ASN A 437 20.12 -11.72 -8.53
CA ASN A 437 18.73 -11.46 -8.86
C ASN A 437 17.94 -12.75 -8.82
N SER A 438 16.69 -12.67 -8.38
CA SER A 438 15.83 -13.84 -8.28
C SER A 438 14.68 -13.79 -9.28
N ARG A 439 14.11 -14.96 -9.57
CA ARG A 439 12.86 -15.03 -10.32
C ARG A 439 11.73 -14.51 -9.45
N PHE A 440 10.74 -13.86 -10.05
CA PHE A 440 9.51 -13.46 -9.35
C PHE A 440 8.28 -13.69 -10.21
N TRP A 441 7.15 -13.91 -9.54
CA TRP A 441 5.89 -14.25 -10.18
C TRP A 441 5.29 -13.07 -10.95
N LEU A 442 4.61 -13.40 -12.05
CA LEU A 442 3.60 -12.54 -12.68
C LEU A 442 2.23 -13.21 -12.48
N ARG A 443 1.15 -12.41 -12.46
CA ARG A 443 -0.22 -12.96 -12.38
C ARG A 443 -0.71 -13.63 -13.66
N SER A 444 0.01 -13.44 -14.77
CA SER A 444 -0.42 -13.96 -16.06
C SER A 444 -0.17 -15.48 -16.18
N PRO A 445 -1.19 -16.29 -16.53
CA PRO A 445 -1.03 -17.73 -16.71
C PRO A 445 -0.28 -18.07 -18.01
N TYR A 446 0.40 -19.22 -18.03
CA TYR A 446 1.05 -19.77 -19.22
C TYR A 446 0.06 -20.56 -20.09
N ASP A 447 -0.07 -20.22 -21.37
CA ASP A 447 -1.11 -20.74 -22.28
C ASP A 447 -0.99 -22.24 -22.64
N TYR A 448 0.24 -22.79 -22.62
CA TYR A 448 0.46 -24.19 -22.99
C TYR A 448 0.25 -25.18 -21.83
N ASN A 449 0.33 -24.74 -20.57
CA ASN A 449 0.24 -25.64 -19.41
C ASN A 449 -0.51 -24.99 -18.24
N GLN A 450 -1.62 -25.62 -17.83
CA GLN A 450 -2.47 -25.18 -16.72
C GLN A 450 -1.72 -25.09 -15.39
N GLY A 451 -0.63 -25.84 -15.25
CA GLY A 451 0.19 -25.90 -14.04
C GLY A 451 1.23 -24.80 -13.92
N TYR A 452 1.33 -23.92 -14.91
CA TYR A 452 2.40 -22.93 -15.01
C TYR A 452 1.83 -21.52 -14.98
N SER A 453 2.44 -20.66 -14.18
CA SER A 453 2.27 -19.21 -14.27
C SER A 453 3.51 -18.57 -14.87
N ARG A 454 3.36 -17.38 -15.48
CA ARG A 454 4.48 -16.62 -16.03
C ARG A 454 5.31 -16.03 -14.88
N CYS A 455 6.59 -15.84 -15.14
CA CYS A 455 7.52 -15.20 -14.21
C CYS A 455 8.52 -14.35 -14.97
N VAL A 456 9.20 -13.45 -14.26
CA VAL A 456 10.42 -12.82 -14.72
C VAL A 456 11.60 -13.68 -14.26
N GLU A 457 12.50 -14.00 -15.18
CA GLU A 457 13.72 -14.77 -14.93
C GLU A 457 14.81 -13.89 -14.30
N THR A 458 15.86 -14.52 -13.76
CA THR A 458 16.94 -13.81 -13.03
C THR A 458 17.71 -12.80 -13.89
N GLY A 459 17.75 -13.03 -15.21
CA GLY A 459 18.29 -12.10 -16.19
C GLY A 459 17.29 -11.07 -16.72
N GLY A 460 16.03 -11.11 -16.26
CA GLY A 460 14.96 -10.19 -16.61
C GLY A 460 14.16 -10.55 -17.87
N GLY A 461 14.45 -11.71 -18.48
CA GLY A 461 13.60 -12.29 -19.53
C GLY A 461 12.31 -12.86 -18.94
N PHE A 462 11.37 -13.25 -19.80
CA PHE A 462 10.14 -13.91 -19.35
C PHE A 462 10.26 -15.43 -19.43
N GLY A 463 9.75 -16.10 -18.40
CA GLY A 463 9.67 -17.55 -18.31
C GLY A 463 8.32 -17.99 -17.78
N SER A 464 8.23 -19.27 -17.44
CA SER A 464 7.09 -19.84 -16.73
C SER A 464 7.55 -20.93 -15.76
N GLN A 465 6.85 -21.04 -14.64
CA GLN A 465 7.19 -21.99 -13.59
C GLN A 465 5.94 -22.67 -13.03
N TYR A 466 6.14 -23.89 -12.52
CA TYR A 466 5.10 -24.63 -11.81
C TYR A 466 4.58 -23.82 -10.63
N VAL A 467 3.27 -23.67 -10.51
CA VAL A 467 2.64 -22.80 -9.49
C VAL A 467 2.96 -23.16 -8.05
N TYR A 468 3.27 -24.43 -7.80
CA TYR A 468 3.57 -24.97 -6.47
C TYR A 468 5.05 -24.86 -6.07
N ARG A 469 5.86 -24.14 -6.87
CA ARG A 469 7.25 -23.81 -6.51
C ARG A 469 7.27 -22.68 -5.49
N THR A 470 7.93 -22.89 -4.38
CA THR A 470 8.00 -21.94 -3.26
C THR A 470 9.22 -21.01 -3.31
N HIS A 471 10.12 -21.19 -4.29
CA HIS A 471 11.40 -20.49 -4.41
C HIS A 471 11.39 -19.32 -5.40
N LEU A 472 10.20 -18.82 -5.73
CA LEU A 472 10.03 -17.62 -6.54
C LEU A 472 9.59 -16.46 -5.67
N GLY A 473 10.12 -15.29 -6.01
CA GLY A 473 9.91 -14.05 -5.28
C GLY A 473 8.54 -13.42 -5.49
N ILE A 474 8.15 -12.64 -4.49
CA ILE A 474 7.00 -11.75 -4.53
C ILE A 474 7.46 -10.31 -4.74
N LEU A 475 6.99 -9.71 -5.82
CA LEU A 475 7.22 -8.33 -6.19
C LEU A 475 5.87 -7.62 -6.32
N PRO A 476 5.27 -7.20 -5.20
CA PRO A 476 3.92 -6.65 -5.21
C PRO A 476 3.88 -5.28 -5.89
N ALA A 477 2.74 -4.97 -6.49
CA ALA A 477 2.35 -3.69 -7.03
C ALA A 477 1.06 -3.20 -6.37
N LEU A 478 0.86 -1.90 -6.38
CA LEU A 478 -0.32 -1.23 -5.82
C LEU A 478 -0.66 0.04 -6.58
N ARG A 479 -1.88 0.53 -6.41
CA ARG A 479 -2.27 1.87 -6.87
C ARG A 479 -2.64 2.77 -5.70
N LEU A 480 -2.34 4.05 -5.83
CA LEU A 480 -2.69 5.08 -4.85
C LEU A 480 -3.91 5.88 -5.28
N SER A 481 -4.67 6.38 -4.30
CA SER A 481 -5.92 7.14 -4.47
C SER A 481 -5.78 8.61 -4.10
#